data_AF-A0A067CCL6-F1
#
_entry.id   AF-A0A067CCL6-F1
#
_cell.length_a   1.000
_cell.length_b   1.000
_cell.length_c   1.000
_cell.angle_alpha   90.00
_cell.angle_beta   90.00
_cell.angle_gamma   90.00
#
_symmetry.space_group_name_H-M   'P 1'
#
loop_
_entity.id
_entity.type
_entity.pdbx_description
1 polymer ?
#
loop_
_entity_poly.entity_id
_entity_poly.type
_entity_poly.pdbx_seq_one_letter_code
_entity_poly.pdbx_strand_id
1 'polypeptide(L)'
;MEGDFVAFLGAIGGVLYLTQAERLRPNVDLMVFMYYLDLIGAGILLTLLVCMGVPLELSMDPTVGLYGWMTPAANRLPVALYIVFVCDFIGTMGYVRGLYYFEPIVISMVMLLEPIIATVIGILAQVEAIPGLLTLGGGLLVLAGTALVILSSPTKASDADDVEKARLTPPKRSLSDSVTTIQV
;
A
#
# COMPACT_ATOMS: atom_id res chain seq x y z
N MET A 1 -14.41 -22.50 3.36
CA MET A 1 -15.47 -21.89 2.52
C MET A 1 -15.78 -20.47 2.96
N GLU A 2 -16.27 -20.20 4.18
CA GLU A 2 -16.59 -18.82 4.60
C GLU A 2 -15.36 -17.90 4.63
N GLY A 3 -14.23 -18.38 5.15
CA GLY A 3 -12.97 -17.61 5.16
C GLY A 3 -12.39 -17.35 3.77
N ASP A 4 -12.52 -18.30 2.83
CA ASP A 4 -11.99 -18.16 1.46
C ASP A 4 -12.72 -17.04 0.71
N PHE A 5 -14.03 -16.92 0.93
CA PHE A 5 -14.85 -15.86 0.35
C PHE A 5 -14.47 -14.49 0.91
N VAL A 6 -14.26 -14.39 2.23
CA VAL A 6 -13.81 -13.14 2.88
C VAL A 6 -12.41 -12.75 2.41
N ALA A 7 -11.49 -13.71 2.26
CA ALA A 7 -10.15 -13.47 1.73
C ALA A 7 -10.21 -12.94 0.28
N PHE A 8 -11.08 -13.51 -0.56
CA PHE A 8 -11.29 -13.04 -1.92
C PHE A 8 -11.85 -11.61 -1.96
N LEU A 9 -12.85 -11.29 -1.14
CA LEU A 9 -13.37 -9.93 -1.01
C LEU A 9 -12.31 -8.95 -0.52
N GLY A 10 -11.47 -9.36 0.45
CA GLY A 10 -10.35 -8.56 0.93
C GLY A 10 -9.34 -8.25 -0.17
N ALA A 11 -9.04 -9.22 -1.04
CA ALA A 11 -8.16 -9.02 -2.19
C ALA A 11 -8.71 -8.00 -3.19
N ILE A 12 -10.02 -8.05 -3.48
CA ILE A 12 -10.69 -7.01 -4.29
C ILE A 12 -10.56 -5.65 -3.64
N GLY A 13 -10.79 -5.56 -2.32
CA GLY A 13 -10.62 -4.33 -1.55
C GLY A 13 -9.20 -3.76 -1.65
N GLY A 14 -8.17 -4.60 -1.52
CA GLY A 14 -6.77 -4.20 -1.67
C GLY A 14 -6.44 -3.65 -3.06
N VAL A 15 -6.91 -4.29 -4.12
CA VAL A 15 -6.71 -3.82 -5.50
C VAL A 15 -7.42 -2.48 -5.74
N LEU A 16 -8.67 -2.34 -5.30
CA LEU A 16 -9.41 -1.09 -5.39
C LEU A 16 -8.74 0.03 -4.60
N TYR A 17 -8.24 -0.27 -3.40
CA TYR A 17 -7.50 0.68 -2.60
C TYR A 17 -6.25 1.20 -3.35
N LEU A 18 -5.38 0.31 -3.82
CA LEU A 18 -4.13 0.72 -4.46
C LEU A 18 -4.37 1.52 -5.75
N THR A 19 -5.34 1.10 -6.56
CA THR A 19 -5.68 1.78 -7.82
C THR A 19 -6.32 3.16 -7.60
N GLN A 20 -7.15 3.32 -6.57
CA GLN A 20 -7.75 4.61 -6.26
C GLN A 20 -6.78 5.53 -5.51
N ALA A 21 -5.97 4.97 -4.61
CA ALA A 21 -4.94 5.71 -3.88
C ALA A 21 -3.91 6.33 -4.85
N GLU A 22 -3.48 5.60 -5.88
CA GLU A 22 -2.59 6.16 -6.92
C GLU A 22 -3.20 7.37 -7.64
N ARG A 23 -4.50 7.34 -7.92
CA ARG A 23 -5.20 8.44 -8.61
C ARG A 23 -5.39 9.65 -7.70
N LEU A 24 -5.66 9.41 -6.42
CA LEU A 24 -6.00 10.47 -5.47
C LEU A 24 -4.75 11.13 -4.85
N ARG A 25 -3.70 10.35 -4.57
CA ARG A 25 -2.49 10.81 -3.86
C ARG A 25 -1.71 11.95 -4.54
N PRO A 26 -1.67 12.11 -5.88
CA PRO A 26 -1.03 13.27 -6.51
C PRO A 26 -1.77 14.59 -6.25
N ASN A 27 -3.06 14.52 -5.92
CA ASN A 27 -3.95 15.68 -5.80
C ASN A 27 -4.21 16.12 -4.36
N VAL A 28 -3.71 15.37 -3.37
CA VAL A 28 -3.95 15.60 -1.94
C VAL A 28 -2.63 15.56 -1.19
N ASP A 29 -2.49 16.41 -0.18
CA ASP A 29 -1.34 16.34 0.73
C ASP A 29 -1.29 14.98 1.44
N LEU A 30 -0.07 14.45 1.61
CA LEU A 30 0.15 13.12 2.19
C LEU A 30 -0.45 13.00 3.60
N MET A 31 -0.29 14.03 4.43
CA MET A 31 -0.77 13.99 5.82
C MET A 31 -2.30 14.04 5.88
N VAL A 32 -2.92 14.83 5.00
CA VAL A 32 -4.38 14.92 4.90
C VAL A 32 -4.97 13.59 4.43
N PHE A 33 -4.35 12.96 3.43
CA PHE A 33 -4.78 11.66 2.96
C PHE A 33 -4.70 10.58 4.05
N MET A 34 -3.59 10.52 4.79
CA MET A 34 -3.42 9.58 5.92
C MET A 34 -4.45 9.80 7.02
N TYR A 35 -4.66 11.05 7.43
CA TYR A 35 -5.66 11.37 8.45
C TYR A 35 -7.06 10.85 8.09
N TYR A 36 -7.51 11.05 6.84
CA TYR A 36 -8.81 10.54 6.41
C TYR A 36 -8.84 9.01 6.27
N LEU A 37 -7.75 8.40 5.81
CA LEU A 37 -7.63 6.95 5.71
C LEU A 37 -7.80 6.30 7.10
N ASP A 38 -7.08 6.81 8.10
CA ASP A 38 -7.11 6.28 9.47
C ASP A 38 -8.44 6.59 10.16
N LEU A 39 -9.01 7.77 9.93
CA LEU A 39 -10.31 8.15 10.50
C LEU A 39 -11.43 7.24 9.97
N ILE A 40 -11.44 6.97 8.66
CA ILE A 40 -12.41 6.06 8.04
C ILE A 40 -12.17 4.63 8.52
N GLY A 41 -10.90 4.18 8.57
CA GLY A 41 -10.51 2.86 9.06
C GLY A 41 -10.97 2.63 10.51
N ALA A 42 -10.72 3.59 11.39
CA ALA A 42 -11.17 3.55 12.78
C ALA A 42 -12.71 3.50 12.89
N GLY A 43 -13.42 4.28 12.07
CA GLY A 43 -14.89 4.25 12.04
C GLY A 43 -15.46 2.91 11.57
N ILE A 44 -14.87 2.31 10.53
CA ILE A 44 -15.25 0.98 10.03
C ILE A 44 -14.98 -0.09 11.08
N LEU A 45 -13.79 -0.09 11.70
CA LEU A 45 -13.41 -1.04 12.74
C LEU A 45 -14.34 -0.95 13.96
N LEU A 46 -14.65 0.27 14.41
CA LEU A 46 -15.56 0.49 15.53
C LEU A 46 -16.98 0.02 15.20
N THR A 47 -17.45 0.29 13.97
CA THR A 47 -18.75 -0.21 13.50
C THR A 47 -18.78 -1.74 13.47
N LEU A 48 -17.72 -2.38 12.98
CA LEU A 48 -17.59 -3.84 12.97
C LEU A 48 -17.63 -4.43 14.37
N LEU A 49 -16.92 -3.84 15.34
CA LEU A 49 -16.94 -4.27 16.74
C LEU A 49 -18.36 -4.22 17.33
N VAL A 50 -19.12 -3.15 17.05
CA VAL A 50 -20.53 -3.03 17.45
C VAL A 50 -21.39 -4.10 16.77
N CYS A 51 -21.23 -4.31 15.46
CA CYS A 51 -21.98 -5.33 14.71
C CYS A 51 -21.71 -6.75 15.21
N MET A 52 -20.49 -7.03 15.69
CA MET A 52 -20.10 -8.31 16.29
C MET A 52 -20.59 -8.48 17.74
N GLY A 53 -21.23 -7.46 18.32
CA GLY A 53 -21.75 -7.51 19.70
C GLY A 53 -20.65 -7.48 20.75
N VAL A 54 -19.46 -6.97 20.43
CA VAL A 54 -18.37 -6.82 21.42
C VAL A 54 -18.76 -5.72 22.41
N PRO A 55 -18.70 -5.97 23.73
CA PRO A 55 -19.02 -4.96 24.73
C PRO A 55 -17.98 -3.83 24.65
N LEU A 56 -18.45 -2.62 24.32
CA LEU A 56 -17.62 -1.42 24.28
C LEU A 56 -17.90 -0.58 25.53
N GLU A 57 -17.18 -0.89 26.61
CA GLU A 57 -17.28 -0.10 27.83
C GLU A 57 -16.34 1.11 27.75
N LEU A 58 -16.82 2.27 28.20
CA LEU A 58 -15.97 3.46 28.38
C LEU A 58 -15.12 3.31 29.66
N SER A 59 -14.23 2.33 29.63
CA SER A 59 -13.37 1.92 30.74
C SER A 59 -11.92 1.75 30.28
N MET A 60 -10.99 1.77 31.24
CA MET A 60 -9.59 1.36 31.06
C MET A 60 -9.39 -0.13 31.34
N ASP A 61 -10.47 -0.93 31.28
CA ASP A 61 -10.35 -2.37 31.41
C ASP A 61 -9.55 -2.96 30.23
N PRO A 62 -8.50 -3.73 30.49
CA PRO A 62 -7.66 -4.40 29.48
C PRO A 62 -8.38 -5.28 28.45
N THR A 63 -9.60 -5.72 28.72
CA THR A 63 -10.34 -6.76 27.98
C THR A 63 -11.61 -6.25 27.30
N VAL A 64 -12.31 -5.29 27.91
CA VAL A 64 -13.60 -4.76 27.41
C VAL A 64 -13.63 -3.24 27.27
N GLY A 65 -12.60 -2.56 27.77
CA GLY A 65 -12.54 -1.11 27.79
C GLY A 65 -12.03 -0.51 26.48
N LEU A 66 -12.72 0.50 25.96
CA LEU A 66 -12.28 1.29 24.80
C LEU A 66 -10.89 1.94 25.02
N TYR A 67 -10.56 2.25 26.28
CA TYR A 67 -9.27 2.82 26.69
C TYR A 67 -8.35 1.77 27.34
N GLY A 68 -8.61 0.48 27.17
CA GLY A 68 -7.80 -0.61 27.74
C GLY A 68 -6.34 -0.68 27.26
N TRP A 69 -6.00 0.07 26.20
CA TRP A 69 -4.63 0.26 25.71
C TRP A 69 -3.86 1.34 26.50
N MET A 70 -4.55 2.21 27.24
CA MET A 70 -3.94 3.23 28.12
C MET A 70 -3.54 2.67 29.47
N THR A 71 -3.97 1.45 29.80
CA THR A 71 -3.67 0.79 31.07
C THR A 71 -2.16 0.60 31.21
N PRO A 72 -1.52 1.10 32.28
CA PRO A 72 -0.08 0.99 32.48
C PRO A 72 0.44 -0.46 32.68
N ALA A 73 -0.47 -1.43 32.79
CA ALA A 73 -0.13 -2.83 32.95
C ALA A 73 0.61 -3.37 31.71
N ALA A 74 1.70 -4.11 31.94
CA ALA A 74 2.47 -4.82 30.92
C ALA A 74 3.01 -3.95 29.76
N ASN A 75 3.40 -2.69 30.02
CA ASN A 75 3.96 -1.78 29.00
C ASN A 75 3.07 -1.60 27.75
N ARG A 76 1.75 -1.76 27.89
CA ARG A 76 0.80 -1.66 26.77
C ARG A 76 0.83 -0.31 26.08
N LEU A 77 0.88 0.78 26.86
CA LEU A 77 0.91 2.13 26.29
C LEU A 77 2.14 2.34 25.38
N PRO A 78 3.40 2.11 25.83
CA PRO A 78 4.57 2.18 24.94
C PRO A 78 4.49 1.28 23.71
N VAL A 79 3.99 0.04 23.86
CA VAL A 79 3.85 -0.91 22.74
C VAL A 79 2.80 -0.42 21.75
N ALA A 80 1.66 0.06 22.22
CA ALA A 80 0.61 0.63 21.38
C ALA A 80 1.12 1.85 20.60
N LEU A 81 1.84 2.76 21.26
CA LEU A 81 2.45 3.92 20.59
C LEU A 81 3.49 3.48 19.55
N TYR A 82 4.31 2.47 19.85
CA TYR A 82 5.28 1.94 18.89
C TYR A 82 4.58 1.36 17.66
N ILE A 83 3.53 0.56 17.84
CA ILE A 83 2.75 -0.02 16.73
C ILE A 83 2.10 1.09 15.89
N VAL A 84 1.45 2.07 16.51
CA VAL A 84 0.74 3.14 15.79
C VAL A 84 1.71 4.06 15.06
N PHE A 85 2.78 4.53 15.71
CA PHE A 85 3.67 5.49 15.07
C PHE A 85 4.65 4.84 14.10
N VAL A 86 5.18 3.66 14.42
CA VAL A 86 6.22 3.01 13.61
C VAL A 86 5.61 2.04 12.62
N CYS A 87 4.82 1.06 13.07
CA CYS A 87 4.30 0.04 12.16
C CYS A 87 3.23 0.62 11.24
N ASP A 88 2.31 1.42 11.76
CA ASP A 88 1.21 1.96 10.98
C ASP A 88 1.59 3.26 10.27
N PHE A 89 1.90 4.33 11.00
CA PHE A 89 2.20 5.63 10.37
C PHE A 89 3.37 5.56 9.39
N ILE A 90 4.55 5.08 9.80
CA ILE A 90 5.71 5.03 8.90
C ILE A 90 5.50 3.99 7.80
N GLY A 91 4.91 2.84 8.11
CA GLY A 91 4.63 1.78 7.13
C GLY A 91 3.66 2.23 6.03
N THR A 92 2.44 2.60 6.44
CA THR A 92 1.36 3.02 5.55
C THR A 92 1.74 4.29 4.78
N MET A 93 2.35 5.28 5.44
CA MET A 93 2.85 6.48 4.77
C MET A 93 3.94 6.15 3.75
N GLY A 94 4.82 5.18 4.03
CA GLY A 94 5.84 4.71 3.11
C GLY A 94 5.22 4.20 1.80
N TYR A 95 4.22 3.33 1.90
CA TYR A 95 3.52 2.78 0.74
C TYR A 95 2.75 3.86 -0.04
N VAL A 96 2.00 4.72 0.65
CA VAL A 96 1.23 5.78 -0.02
C VAL A 96 2.13 6.84 -0.64
N ARG A 97 3.26 7.16 -0.03
CA ARG A 97 4.28 8.00 -0.65
C ARG A 97 4.87 7.32 -1.88
N GLY A 98 5.12 6.01 -1.82
CA GLY A 98 5.62 5.19 -2.92
C GLY A 98 4.74 5.25 -4.18
N LEU A 99 3.41 5.32 -4.02
CA LEU A 99 2.47 5.45 -5.14
C LEU A 99 2.66 6.72 -6.01
N TYR A 100 3.39 7.72 -5.50
CA TYR A 100 3.78 8.87 -6.32
C TYR A 100 4.83 8.53 -7.37
N TYR A 101 5.77 7.65 -7.00
CA TYR A 101 6.97 7.36 -7.78
C TYR A 101 6.83 6.07 -8.59
N PHE A 102 6.06 5.11 -8.08
CA PHE A 102 5.94 3.77 -8.64
C PHE A 102 4.49 3.44 -8.95
N GLU A 103 4.29 2.54 -9.92
CA GLU A 103 2.98 2.00 -10.23
C GLU A 103 2.47 1.09 -9.09
N PRO A 104 1.14 0.95 -8.93
CA PRO A 104 0.54 0.11 -7.90
C PRO A 104 1.03 -1.34 -7.92
N ILE A 105 1.37 -1.86 -9.12
CA ILE A 105 1.91 -3.21 -9.27
C ILE A 105 3.25 -3.36 -8.55
N VAL A 106 4.15 -2.38 -8.65
CA VAL A 106 5.46 -2.42 -7.97
C VAL A 106 5.26 -2.36 -6.45
N ILE A 107 4.36 -1.50 -5.98
CA ILE A 107 4.03 -1.41 -4.55
C ILE A 107 3.43 -2.72 -4.04
N SER A 108 2.52 -3.34 -4.79
CA SER A 108 1.95 -4.65 -4.45
C SER A 108 3.01 -5.75 -4.41
N MET A 109 4.01 -5.71 -5.30
CA MET A 109 5.13 -6.66 -5.27
C MET A 109 5.97 -6.51 -4.00
N VAL A 110 6.24 -5.28 -3.56
CA VAL A 110 6.95 -5.03 -2.29
C VAL A 110 6.13 -5.55 -1.10
N MET A 111 4.81 -5.35 -1.10
CA MET A 111 3.92 -5.90 -0.07
C MET A 111 3.94 -7.43 -0.03
N LEU A 112 4.14 -8.12 -1.16
CA LEU A 112 4.32 -9.58 -1.18
C LEU A 112 5.65 -10.04 -0.57
N LEU A 113 6.67 -9.18 -0.56
CA LEU A 113 7.97 -9.45 0.07
C LEU A 113 7.96 -9.18 1.58
N GLU A 114 7.07 -8.32 2.06
CA GLU A 114 7.00 -7.94 3.47
C GLU A 114 6.85 -9.13 4.43
N PRO A 115 5.96 -10.13 4.19
CA PRO A 115 5.86 -11.32 5.05
C PRO A 115 7.16 -12.11 5.14
N ILE A 116 7.95 -12.15 4.06
CA ILE A 116 9.22 -12.88 4.02
C ILE A 116 10.24 -12.19 4.92
N ILE A 117 10.34 -10.86 4.83
CA ILE A 117 11.23 -10.07 5.69
C ILE A 117 10.77 -10.15 7.14
N ALA A 118 9.46 -10.06 7.39
CA ALA A 118 8.88 -10.21 8.72
C ALA A 118 9.23 -11.57 9.35
N THR A 119 9.15 -12.65 8.58
CA THR A 119 9.53 -14.00 9.02
C THR A 119 11.01 -14.06 9.40
N VAL A 120 11.89 -13.48 8.58
CA VAL A 120 13.34 -13.43 8.88
C VAL A 120 13.60 -12.67 10.18
N ILE A 121 12.98 -11.51 10.36
CA ILE A 121 13.11 -10.71 11.58
C ILE A 121 12.55 -11.47 12.79
N GLY A 122 11.41 -12.14 12.65
CA GLY A 122 10.78 -12.94 13.70
C GLY A 122 11.66 -14.09 14.19
N ILE A 123 12.32 -14.79 13.24
CA ILE A 123 13.31 -15.83 13.57
C ILE A 123 14.52 -15.21 14.28
N LEU A 124 15.07 -14.10 13.78
CA LEU A 124 16.23 -13.44 14.42
C LEU A 124 15.91 -12.95 15.82
N ALA A 125 14.70 -12.44 16.05
CA ALA A 125 14.21 -12.03 17.35
C ALA A 125 13.81 -13.20 18.26
N GLN A 126 13.89 -14.45 17.79
CA GLN A 126 13.52 -15.67 18.52
C GLN A 126 12.05 -15.67 18.99
N VAL A 127 11.18 -14.93 18.31
CA VAL A 127 9.73 -14.87 18.58
C VAL A 127 8.94 -15.77 17.62
N GLU A 128 9.58 -16.26 16.56
CA GLU A 128 8.97 -17.10 15.54
C GLU A 128 9.72 -18.43 15.38
N ALA A 129 8.98 -19.50 15.10
CA ALA A 129 9.53 -20.81 14.82
C ALA A 129 10.09 -20.90 13.39
N ILE A 130 11.07 -21.79 13.18
CA ILE A 130 11.64 -22.00 11.84
C ILE A 130 10.54 -22.54 10.90
N PRO A 131 10.27 -21.88 9.77
CA PRO A 131 9.22 -22.28 8.84
C PRO A 131 9.50 -23.66 8.23
N GLY A 132 8.43 -24.42 8.00
CA GLY A 132 8.52 -25.72 7.35
C GLY A 132 8.96 -25.64 5.87
N LEU A 133 9.36 -26.77 5.30
CA LEU A 133 9.84 -26.86 3.91
C LEU A 133 8.85 -26.33 2.87
N LEU A 134 7.54 -26.52 3.10
CA LEU A 134 6.50 -26.00 2.20
C LEU A 134 6.43 -24.47 2.23
N THR A 135 6.55 -23.86 3.40
CA THR A 135 6.57 -22.40 3.57
C THR A 135 7.83 -21.80 2.94
N LEU A 136 8.99 -22.45 3.09
CA LEU A 136 10.22 -22.04 2.42
C LEU A 136 10.09 -22.12 0.89
N GLY A 137 9.53 -23.22 0.37
CA GLY A 137 9.27 -23.36 -1.06
C GLY A 137 8.32 -22.30 -1.62
N GLY A 138 7.23 -22.01 -0.88
CA GLY A 138 6.29 -20.94 -1.23
C GLY A 138 6.95 -19.56 -1.21
N GLY A 139 7.75 -19.25 -0.18
CA GLY A 139 8.49 -17.99 -0.09
C GLY A 139 9.48 -17.80 -1.24
N LEU A 140 10.23 -18.85 -1.62
CA LEU A 140 11.12 -18.82 -2.77
C LEU A 140 10.37 -18.60 -4.09
N LEU A 141 9.21 -19.22 -4.25
CA LEU A 141 8.37 -19.03 -5.43
C LEU A 141 7.87 -17.58 -5.54
N VAL A 142 7.42 -16.99 -4.42
CA VAL A 142 7.01 -15.58 -4.36
C VAL A 142 8.18 -14.64 -4.69
N LEU A 143 9.37 -14.91 -4.15
CA LEU A 143 10.59 -14.15 -4.48
C LEU A 143 10.90 -14.22 -5.98
N ALA A 144 10.86 -15.40 -6.58
CA ALA A 144 11.15 -15.59 -8.00
C ALA A 144 10.12 -14.86 -8.88
N GLY A 145 8.83 -14.99 -8.57
CA GLY A 145 7.76 -14.31 -9.31
C GLY A 145 7.87 -12.79 -9.20
N THR A 146 8.12 -12.27 -8.01
CA THR A 146 8.29 -10.84 -7.77
C THR A 146 9.50 -10.29 -8.50
N ALA A 147 10.65 -10.98 -8.44
CA ALA A 147 11.86 -10.58 -9.16
C ALA A 147 11.64 -10.52 -10.67
N LEU A 148 10.95 -11.51 -11.24
CA LEU A 148 10.63 -11.52 -12.67
C LEU A 148 9.77 -10.30 -13.08
N VAL A 149 8.75 -9.97 -12.28
CA VAL A 149 7.87 -8.82 -12.56
C VAL A 149 8.64 -7.50 -12.48
N ILE A 150 9.44 -7.31 -11.44
CA ILE A 150 10.24 -6.08 -11.25
C ILE A 150 11.23 -5.90 -12.41
N LEU A 151 11.92 -6.97 -12.82
CA LEU A 151 12.86 -6.93 -13.94
C LEU A 151 12.18 -6.67 -15.30
N SER A 152 10.88 -6.94 -15.41
CA SER A 152 10.11 -6.77 -16.65
C SER A 152 9.33 -5.44 -16.70
N SER A 153 9.28 -4.68 -15.61
CA SER A 153 8.44 -3.47 -15.51
C SER A 153 9.21 -2.22 -15.97
N PRO A 154 8.73 -1.47 -16.97
CA PRO A 154 9.34 -0.19 -17.35
C PRO A 154 9.10 0.87 -16.27
N THR A 155 10.11 1.70 -15.98
CA THR A 155 10.00 2.77 -14.97
C THR A 155 9.12 3.92 -15.49
N LYS A 156 8.05 4.26 -14.76
CA LYS A 156 7.10 5.37 -15.02
C LYS A 156 7.75 6.75 -15.27
N ALA A 157 9.01 6.94 -14.89
CA ALA A 157 9.79 8.14 -15.19
C ALA A 157 10.09 8.30 -16.71
N SER A 158 10.18 7.21 -17.48
CA SER A 158 10.44 7.28 -18.92
C SER A 158 9.28 7.95 -19.67
N ASP A 159 8.04 7.66 -19.30
CA ASP A 159 6.85 8.20 -19.98
C ASP A 159 6.65 9.71 -19.73
N ALA A 160 6.99 10.21 -18.54
CA ALA A 160 6.90 11.65 -18.24
C ALA A 160 7.92 12.46 -19.06
N ASP A 161 9.15 11.95 -19.17
CA ASP A 161 10.21 12.57 -19.97
C ASP A 161 9.92 12.50 -21.48
N ASP A 162 9.28 11.41 -21.95
CA ASP A 162 8.94 11.23 -23.36
C ASP A 162 7.73 12.08 -23.78
N VAL A 163 6.75 12.29 -22.89
CA VAL A 163 5.64 13.24 -23.11
C VAL A 163 6.12 14.69 -23.08
N GLU A 164 7.06 15.05 -22.21
CA GLU A 164 7.66 16.39 -22.20
C GLU A 164 8.50 16.65 -23.46
N LYS A 165 9.33 15.69 -23.89
CA LYS A 165 10.06 15.77 -25.16
C LYS A 165 9.10 15.88 -26.36
N ALA A 166 7.99 15.15 -26.36
CA ALA A 166 6.98 15.25 -27.41
C ALA A 166 6.28 16.62 -27.44
N ARG A 167 6.05 17.26 -26.29
CA ARG A 167 5.52 18.64 -26.21
C ARG A 167 6.52 19.70 -26.67
N LEU A 168 7.81 19.46 -26.45
CA LEU A 168 8.89 20.39 -26.84
C LEU A 168 9.33 20.24 -28.30
N THR A 169 8.84 19.24 -29.04
CA THR A 169 9.17 19.09 -30.46
C THR A 169 8.21 19.95 -31.29
N PRO A 170 8.65 21.06 -31.90
CA PRO A 170 7.77 21.86 -32.75
C PRO A 170 7.36 21.06 -34.01
N PRO A 171 6.13 21.25 -34.52
CA PRO A 171 5.69 20.55 -35.71
C PRO A 171 6.63 20.87 -36.88
N LYS A 172 7.17 19.84 -37.54
CA LYS A 172 7.89 19.99 -38.81
C LYS A 172 6.93 20.62 -39.82
N ARG A 173 7.06 21.93 -40.04
CA ARG A 173 6.37 22.63 -41.12
C ARG A 173 6.91 22.07 -42.44
N SER A 174 6.13 21.19 -43.06
CA SER A 174 6.33 20.75 -44.44
C SER A 174 6.31 21.99 -45.34
N LEU A 175 7.49 22.41 -45.81
CA LEU A 175 7.64 23.45 -46.84
C LEU A 175 7.44 22.82 -48.22
N SER A 176 6.23 22.33 -48.52
CA SER A 176 5.93 21.70 -49.81
C SER A 176 4.53 22.00 -50.35
N ASP A 177 3.95 23.17 -50.05
CA ASP A 177 2.65 23.57 -50.65
C ASP A 177 2.63 25.00 -51.24
N SER A 178 3.78 25.66 -51.44
CA SER A 178 3.83 27.00 -52.04
C SER A 178 4.20 27.04 -53.53
N VAL A 179 4.13 25.92 -54.26
CA VAL A 179 4.49 25.87 -55.69
C VAL A 179 3.37 25.29 -56.57
N THR A 180 2.12 25.76 -56.45
CA THR A 180 1.11 25.44 -57.48
C THR A 180 -0.01 26.46 -57.71
N THR A 181 0.12 27.73 -57.31
CA THR A 181 -0.93 28.72 -57.64
C THR A 181 -0.38 30.04 -58.16
N ILE A 182 0.34 29.98 -59.28
CA ILE A 182 0.36 31.07 -60.26
C ILE A 182 0.45 30.41 -61.63
N GLN A 183 -0.66 30.36 -62.38
CA GLN A 183 -0.71 30.60 -63.83
C GLN A 183 -2.17 30.56 -64.34
N VAL A 184 -2.54 31.65 -65.02
CA VAL A 184 -3.70 31.95 -65.90
C VAL A 184 -5.05 32.20 -65.25
#